data_AF-A0A1A8FCT0-F1
#
_entry.id   AF-A0A1A8FCT0-F1
#
_cell.length_a   1.000
_cell.length_b   1.000
_cell.length_c   1.000
_cell.angle_alpha   90.00
_cell.angle_beta   90.00
_cell.angle_gamma   90.00
#
_symmetry.space_group_name_H-M   'P 1'
#
loop_
_entity.id
_entity.type
_entity.pdbx_description
1 polymer ?
#
loop_
_entity_poly.entity_id
_entity_poly.type
_entity_poly.pdbx_seq_one_letter_code
_entity_poly.pdbx_strand_id
1 'polypeptide(L)'
;ESRGFLVLPGGLADSAEHLPATLKKTLGNKIYETLNAKLSEGIKVFEGYVDDCRNTDNAWVETTVLNIHLPRTSEVMVDIKNMSVSSHGSLQWQEVSSRTRLDSNQKDSLKKVAALHNRTF
;
A
#
# COMPACT_ATOMS: atom_id res chain seq x y z
N GLU A 1 -16.78 4.23 -18.62
CA GLU A 1 -15.37 4.07 -18.19
C GLU A 1 -15.25 2.82 -17.32
N SER A 2 -14.53 1.80 -17.78
CA SER A 2 -14.24 0.63 -16.97
C SER A 2 -13.31 1.07 -15.82
N ARG A 3 -13.88 1.40 -14.66
CA ARG A 3 -13.07 1.61 -13.44
C ARG A 3 -12.28 0.32 -13.19
N GLY A 4 -10.99 0.38 -13.51
CA GLY A 4 -10.04 -0.71 -13.31
C GLY A 4 -10.03 -1.14 -11.84
N PHE A 5 -9.61 -2.37 -11.60
CA PHE A 5 -9.40 -2.88 -10.26
C PHE A 5 -8.22 -2.15 -9.64
N LEU A 6 -8.39 -1.60 -8.43
CA LEU A 6 -7.30 -0.97 -7.71
C LEU A 6 -6.53 -2.05 -6.95
N VAL A 7 -5.25 -1.80 -6.75
CA VAL A 7 -4.36 -2.66 -5.97
C VAL A 7 -3.51 -1.75 -5.10
N LEU A 8 -3.30 -2.15 -3.84
CA LEU A 8 -2.35 -1.44 -2.98
C LEU A 8 -0.94 -1.50 -3.56
N PRO A 9 -0.17 -0.41 -3.52
CA PRO A 9 1.21 -0.42 -4.01
C PRO A 9 2.04 -1.38 -3.15
N GLY A 10 2.73 -2.32 -3.81
CA GLY A 10 3.56 -3.30 -3.14
C GLY A 10 4.46 -4.06 -4.10
N GLY A 11 5.03 -5.15 -3.61
CA GLY A 11 5.87 -6.05 -4.37
C GLY A 11 6.53 -7.08 -3.48
N LEU A 12 7.40 -7.88 -4.06
CA LEU A 12 8.21 -8.82 -3.31
C LEU A 12 9.14 -8.06 -2.38
N ALA A 13 9.06 -8.35 -1.09
CA ALA A 13 9.99 -7.83 -0.10
C ALA A 13 11.20 -8.77 -0.06
N ASP A 14 12.38 -8.22 -0.37
CA ASP A 14 13.64 -8.97 -0.25
C ASP A 14 14.10 -9.08 1.21
N SER A 15 13.66 -8.14 2.07
CA SER A 15 13.92 -8.09 3.51
C SER A 15 12.82 -7.31 4.22
N ALA A 16 12.63 -7.56 5.52
CA ALA A 16 11.72 -6.79 6.37
C ALA A 16 12.24 -5.36 6.69
N GLU A 17 13.50 -5.07 6.38
CA GLU A 17 14.15 -3.79 6.69
C GLU A 17 13.95 -2.71 5.61
N HIS A 18 13.46 -3.09 4.43
CA HIS A 18 13.33 -2.20 3.30
C HIS A 18 12.00 -2.37 2.58
N LEU A 19 11.49 -1.27 2.04
CA LEU A 19 10.35 -1.32 1.13
C LEU A 19 10.71 -2.14 -0.13
N PRO A 20 9.72 -2.81 -0.77
CA PRO A 20 9.96 -3.53 -2.02
C PRO A 20 10.60 -2.66 -3.09
N ALA A 21 11.65 -3.14 -3.75
CA ALA A 21 12.38 -2.40 -4.79
C ALA A 21 11.48 -2.01 -5.99
N THR A 22 10.38 -2.75 -6.22
CA THR A 22 9.36 -2.41 -7.22
C THR A 22 8.74 -1.03 -6.97
N LEU A 23 8.56 -0.64 -5.70
CA LEU A 23 8.00 0.66 -5.34
C LEU A 23 8.92 1.81 -5.76
N LYS A 24 10.23 1.60 -5.84
CA LYS A 24 11.18 2.63 -6.29
C LYS A 24 10.91 3.04 -7.74
N LYS A 25 10.51 2.10 -8.60
CA LYS A 25 10.12 2.38 -9.99
C LYS A 25 8.80 3.14 -10.08
N THR A 26 7.83 2.81 -9.23
CA THR A 26 6.50 3.43 -9.24
C THR A 26 6.47 4.81 -8.58
N LEU A 27 7.20 4.99 -7.47
CA LEU A 27 7.18 6.21 -6.66
C LEU A 27 8.33 7.18 -7.03
N GLY A 28 9.37 6.69 -7.70
CA GLY A 28 10.60 7.44 -7.92
C GLY A 28 11.49 7.52 -6.69
N ASN A 29 12.75 7.90 -6.90
CA ASN A 29 13.79 7.84 -5.86
C ASN A 29 13.46 8.71 -4.63
N LYS A 30 13.08 9.98 -4.81
CA LYS A 30 12.85 10.92 -3.69
C LYS A 30 11.80 10.39 -2.71
N ILE A 31 10.63 10.00 -3.23
CA ILE A 31 9.51 9.51 -2.43
C ILE A 31 9.88 8.17 -1.79
N TYR A 32 10.48 7.25 -2.55
CA TYR A 32 10.87 5.94 -2.06
C TYR A 32 11.82 6.04 -0.87
N GLU A 33 12.92 6.79 -0.98
CA GLU A 33 13.89 6.92 0.11
C GLU A 33 13.26 7.56 1.35
N THR A 34 12.36 8.52 1.17
CA THR A 34 11.70 9.18 2.31
C THR A 34 10.71 8.26 3.02
N LEU A 35 9.95 7.45 2.28
CA LEU A 35 9.07 6.43 2.88
C LEU A 35 9.86 5.31 3.53
N ASN A 36 10.98 4.89 2.92
CA ASN A 36 11.86 3.86 3.46
C ASN A 36 12.51 4.31 4.77
N ALA A 37 12.90 5.57 4.89
CA ALA A 37 13.38 6.15 6.15
C ALA A 37 12.31 6.19 7.26
N LYS A 38 11.02 6.18 6.89
CA LYS A 38 9.87 6.17 7.81
C LYS A 38 9.31 4.77 8.07
N LEU A 39 10.00 3.72 7.62
CA LEU A 39 9.53 2.35 7.79
C LEU A 39 9.33 1.98 9.26
N SER A 40 10.22 2.46 10.14
CA SER A 40 10.15 2.24 11.60
C SER A 40 8.99 2.97 12.28
N GLU A 41 8.47 4.03 11.68
CA GLU A 41 7.24 4.73 12.12
C GLU A 41 5.97 4.01 11.61
N GLY A 42 6.12 3.11 10.65
CA GLY A 42 5.03 2.34 10.06
C GLY A 42 4.44 1.33 11.03
N ILE A 43 3.12 1.20 11.03
CA ILE A 43 2.41 0.23 11.84
C ILE A 43 2.09 -1.00 10.99
N LYS A 44 2.52 -2.18 11.44
CA LYS A 44 2.19 -3.45 10.79
C LYS A 44 0.73 -3.79 11.08
N VAL A 45 -0.10 -3.77 10.04
CA VAL A 45 -1.56 -3.96 10.14
C VAL A 45 -1.94 -5.43 9.93
N PHE A 46 -1.16 -6.12 9.12
CA PHE A 46 -1.36 -7.52 8.81
C PHE A 46 -0.02 -8.18 8.50
N GLU A 47 0.12 -9.43 8.89
CA GLU A 47 1.23 -10.31 8.50
C GLU A 47 0.75 -11.75 8.61
N GLY A 48 0.94 -12.51 7.53
CA GLY A 48 0.62 -13.93 7.49
C GLY A 48 0.03 -14.37 6.14
N TYR A 49 -0.61 -15.54 6.17
CA TYR A 49 -1.21 -16.21 5.02
C TYR A 49 -2.23 -15.36 4.27
N VAL A 50 -2.13 -15.37 2.95
CA VAL A 50 -3.13 -14.79 2.04
C VAL A 50 -3.73 -15.91 1.20
N ASP A 51 -5.06 -15.94 1.13
CA ASP A 51 -5.77 -16.85 0.26
C ASP A 51 -5.63 -16.38 -1.19
N ASP A 52 -4.69 -16.99 -1.91
CA ASP A 52 -4.30 -16.64 -3.27
C ASP A 52 -4.50 -17.86 -4.18
N CYS A 53 -5.02 -17.65 -5.39
CA CYS A 53 -5.30 -18.73 -6.33
C CYS A 53 -4.05 -19.50 -6.79
N ARG A 54 -2.85 -18.98 -6.50
CA ARG A 54 -1.56 -19.63 -6.76
C ARG A 54 -1.13 -20.59 -5.65
N ASN A 55 -1.83 -20.63 -4.52
CA ASN A 55 -1.49 -21.51 -3.41
C ASN A 55 -1.67 -22.98 -3.83
N THR A 56 -0.71 -23.83 -3.44
CA THR A 56 -0.71 -25.28 -3.63
C THR A 56 -0.52 -25.98 -2.28
N ASP A 57 -0.37 -27.30 -2.29
CA ASP A 57 -0.07 -28.11 -1.11
C ASP A 57 1.29 -27.77 -0.47
N ASN A 58 2.26 -27.32 -1.28
CA ASN A 58 3.64 -27.08 -0.84
C ASN A 58 4.12 -25.62 -1.00
N ALA A 59 3.29 -24.72 -1.54
CA ALA A 59 3.64 -23.32 -1.71
C ALA A 59 2.44 -22.41 -1.45
N TRP A 60 2.63 -21.37 -0.64
CA TRP A 60 1.60 -20.37 -0.36
C TRP A 60 2.18 -18.96 -0.37
N VAL A 61 1.29 -17.97 -0.45
CA VAL A 61 1.62 -16.56 -0.36
C VAL A 61 1.40 -16.06 1.06
N GLU A 62 2.42 -15.41 1.61
CA GLU A 62 2.30 -14.60 2.82
C GLU A 62 2.44 -13.12 2.46
N THR A 63 1.78 -12.25 3.22
CA THR A 63 1.83 -10.81 2.97
C THR A 63 1.93 -10.06 4.28
N THR A 64 2.81 -9.06 4.28
CA THR A 64 2.89 -8.05 5.33
C THR A 64 2.35 -6.74 4.81
N VAL A 65 1.36 -6.17 5.50
CA VAL A 65 0.77 -4.87 5.18
C VAL A 65 1.21 -3.85 6.22
N LEU A 66 1.87 -2.80 5.75
CA LEU A 66 2.36 -1.71 6.57
C LEU A 66 1.56 -0.43 6.31
N ASN A 67 1.12 0.24 7.37
CA ASN A 67 0.50 1.56 7.30
C ASN A 67 1.50 2.63 7.75
N ILE A 68 1.99 3.43 6.81
CA ILE A 68 2.79 4.64 7.07
C ILE A 68 1.85 5.84 6.99
N HIS A 69 1.53 6.44 8.14
CA HIS A 69 0.64 7.59 8.21
C HIS A 69 1.42 8.90 8.08
N LEU A 70 1.14 9.69 7.04
CA LEU A 70 1.81 10.96 6.81
C LEU A 70 0.98 12.14 7.34
N PRO A 71 1.59 13.12 8.03
CA PRO A 71 0.92 14.36 8.39
C PRO A 71 0.43 15.13 7.16
N ARG A 72 -0.72 15.83 7.28
CA ARG A 72 -1.28 16.64 6.20
C ARG A 72 -0.37 17.77 5.72
N THR A 73 0.56 18.22 6.55
CA THR A 73 1.54 19.27 6.24
C THR A 73 2.84 18.73 5.66
N SER A 74 2.96 17.41 5.49
CA SER A 74 4.19 16.79 5.00
C SER A 74 4.44 17.11 3.52
N GLU A 75 5.65 17.57 3.20
CA GLU A 75 6.10 17.79 1.82
C GLU A 75 5.99 16.51 0.98
N VAL A 76 6.29 15.34 1.57
CA VAL A 76 6.13 14.03 0.92
C VAL A 76 4.70 13.81 0.43
N MET A 77 3.69 14.25 1.19
CA MET A 77 2.30 14.08 0.78
C MET A 77 2.00 14.89 -0.49
N VAL A 78 2.58 16.09 -0.61
CA VAL A 78 2.49 16.93 -1.81
C VAL A 78 3.20 16.26 -2.98
N ASP A 79 4.41 15.73 -2.76
CA ASP A 79 5.18 15.02 -3.78
C ASP A 79 4.43 13.79 -4.31
N ILE A 80 3.86 12.95 -3.44
CA ILE A 80 3.08 11.78 -3.88
C ILE A 80 1.82 12.23 -4.63
N LYS A 81 1.17 13.34 -4.21
CA LYS A 81 0.02 13.88 -4.93
C LYS A 81 0.39 14.33 -6.34
N ASN A 82 1.50 15.05 -6.49
CA ASN A 82 2.03 15.45 -7.80
C ASN A 82 2.41 14.23 -8.65
N MET A 83 3.05 13.23 -8.05
CA MET A 83 3.40 11.97 -8.71
C MET A 83 2.16 11.22 -9.20
N SER A 84 1.07 11.21 -8.43
CA SER A 84 -0.17 10.57 -8.86
C SER A 84 -0.77 11.22 -10.11
N VAL A 85 -0.66 12.55 -10.23
CA VAL A 85 -1.13 13.31 -11.39
C VAL A 85 -0.24 13.05 -12.62
N SER A 86 1.07 12.99 -12.45
CA SER A 86 2.01 12.73 -13.56
C SER A 86 2.06 11.26 -13.99
N SER A 87 1.57 10.33 -13.17
CA SER A 87 1.62 8.88 -13.43
C SER A 87 0.69 8.38 -14.54
N HIS A 88 -0.10 9.27 -15.16
CA HIS A 88 -1.08 8.95 -16.20
C HIS A 88 -2.03 7.79 -15.83
N GLY A 89 -2.43 7.72 -14.55
CA GLY A 89 -3.39 6.74 -14.03
C GLY A 89 -2.80 5.43 -13.52
N SER A 90 -1.47 5.25 -13.61
CA SER A 90 -0.80 4.08 -13.01
C SER A 90 -0.72 4.13 -11.48
N LEU A 91 -0.75 5.34 -10.90
CA LEU A 91 -0.80 5.58 -9.47
C LEU A 91 -1.83 6.68 -9.17
N GLN A 92 -2.67 6.47 -8.15
CA GLN A 92 -3.65 7.47 -7.76
C GLN A 92 -3.74 7.60 -6.24
N TRP A 93 -3.84 8.84 -5.77
CA TRP A 93 -4.35 9.10 -4.43
C TRP A 93 -5.86 8.95 -4.44
N GLN A 94 -6.36 8.05 -3.61
CA GLN A 94 -7.77 7.72 -3.55
C GLN A 94 -8.26 7.78 -2.12
N GLU A 95 -9.41 8.43 -1.92
CA GLU A 95 -10.13 8.34 -0.64
C GLU A 95 -10.54 6.89 -0.40
N VAL A 96 -10.24 6.38 0.80
CA VAL A 96 -10.58 5.02 1.20
C VAL A 96 -12.10 4.90 1.35
N SER A 97 -12.69 3.88 0.73
CA SER A 97 -14.11 3.60 0.80
C SER A 97 -14.37 2.10 0.68
N SER A 98 -15.36 1.59 1.41
CA SER A 98 -15.92 0.25 1.23
C SER A 98 -16.42 -0.04 -0.19
N ARG A 99 -16.73 0.99 -0.99
CA ARG A 99 -17.17 0.86 -2.39
C ARG A 99 -16.01 0.68 -3.38
N THR A 100 -14.77 0.88 -2.94
CA THR A 100 -13.59 0.76 -3.79
C THR A 100 -13.40 -0.70 -4.24
N ARG A 101 -13.16 -0.91 -5.53
CA ARG A 101 -12.93 -2.23 -6.12
C ARG A 101 -11.48 -2.66 -5.87
N LEU A 102 -11.27 -3.32 -4.75
CA LEU A 102 -10.02 -3.92 -4.27
C LEU A 102 -10.23 -5.41 -3.99
N ASP A 103 -9.13 -6.15 -3.93
CA ASP A 103 -9.13 -7.55 -3.50
C ASP A 103 -9.65 -7.69 -2.06
N SER A 104 -10.25 -8.83 -1.73
CA SER A 104 -10.82 -9.10 -0.41
C SER A 104 -9.79 -8.92 0.71
N ASN A 105 -8.57 -9.45 0.53
CA ASN A 105 -7.51 -9.35 1.54
C ASN A 105 -7.05 -7.90 1.75
N GLN A 106 -7.00 -7.12 0.65
CA GLN A 106 -6.66 -5.70 0.70
C GLN A 106 -7.76 -4.88 1.39
N LYS A 107 -9.04 -5.19 1.15
CA LYS A 107 -10.16 -4.55 1.85
C LYS A 107 -10.12 -4.81 3.34
N ASP A 108 -9.84 -6.04 3.75
CA ASP A 108 -9.77 -6.37 5.17
C ASP A 108 -8.59 -5.68 5.86
N SER A 109 -7.48 -5.52 5.15
CA SER A 109 -6.36 -4.70 5.62
C SER A 109 -6.76 -3.23 5.80
N LEU A 110 -7.49 -2.64 4.85
CA LEU A 110 -7.97 -1.26 4.97
C LEU A 110 -9.02 -1.08 6.08
N LYS A 111 -9.87 -2.08 6.34
CA LYS A 111 -10.78 -2.07 7.51
C LYS A 111 -10.00 -2.02 8.82
N LYS A 112 -8.92 -2.80 8.94
CA LYS A 112 -8.03 -2.76 10.11
C LYS A 112 -7.34 -1.40 10.26
N VAL A 113 -6.91 -0.78 9.15
CA VAL A 113 -6.41 0.61 9.15
C VAL A 113 -7.49 1.59 9.62
N ALA A 114 -8.71 1.48 9.11
CA ALA A 114 -9.81 2.37 9.51
C ALA A 114 -10.08 2.26 11.02
N ALA A 115 -10.13 1.03 11.56
CA ALA A 115 -10.28 0.79 12.99
C ALA A 115 -9.11 1.38 13.80
N LEU A 116 -7.86 1.23 13.34
CA LEU A 116 -6.67 1.81 13.96
C LEU A 116 -6.76 3.34 14.10
N HIS A 117 -7.42 4.01 13.16
CA HIS A 117 -7.62 5.47 13.15
C HIS A 117 -8.99 5.91 13.69
N ASN A 118 -9.77 5.00 14.28
CA ASN A 118 -11.14 5.24 14.77
C ASN A 118 -12.05 5.85 13.68
N ARG A 119 -11.98 5.31 12.46
CA ARG A 119 -12.78 5.71 11.29
C ARG A 119 -13.68 4.57 10.82
N THR A 120 -14.79 4.93 10.17
CA THR A 120 -15.66 4.00 9.45
C THR A 120 -15.06 3.68 8.08
N PHE A 121 -15.23 2.44 7.61
CA PHE A 121 -14.77 1.96 6.30
C PHE A 121 -15.93 1.86 5.29
#